data_AF-A0A074V867-F1
#
_entry.id   AF-A0A074V867-F1
#
_cell.length_a   1.000
_cell.length_b   1.000
_cell.length_c   1.000
_cell.angle_alpha   90.00
_cell.angle_beta   90.00
_cell.angle_gamma   90.00
#
_symmetry.space_group_name_H-M   'P 1'
#
loop_
_entity.id
_entity.type
_entity.pdbx_description
1 polymer ?
#
loop_
_entity_poly.entity_id
_entity_poly.type
_entity_poly.pdbx_seq_one_letter_code
_entity_poly.pdbx_strand_id
1 'polypeptide(L)'
;MKDTSLLENDDDYNDDLPFTADDSTQSYKNWTVPNELAGLRLDAALAKLAPEFSRSRLTAGIKDGHVTVNGSVVPPKYKLIGGEAIQAAIQQDESQLAFIPQAMSLDIIYEDDSVLVLNKPAGLVVHPAAGNWQGTLLNGLLAYCPALTQVP
;
A
#
# COMPACT_ATOMS: atom_id res chain seq x y z
N MET A 1 -44.77 -53.68 -4.10
CA MET A 1 -43.62 -54.38 -4.72
C MET A 1 -43.20 -53.64 -5.97
N LYS A 2 -42.25 -52.71 -5.83
CA LYS A 2 -41.06 -52.55 -6.67
C LYS A 2 -40.27 -51.37 -6.09
N ASP A 3 -39.14 -51.72 -5.50
CA ASP A 3 -38.05 -50.84 -5.09
C ASP A 3 -37.48 -50.07 -6.28
N THR A 4 -37.11 -48.81 -6.05
CA THR A 4 -36.13 -48.03 -6.83
C THR A 4 -35.70 -46.88 -5.91
N SER A 5 -34.74 -47.13 -5.02
CA SER A 5 -33.30 -46.82 -5.16
C SER A 5 -32.95 -45.33 -5.00
N LEU A 6 -32.25 -45.06 -3.87
CA LEU A 6 -31.12 -44.15 -3.68
C LEU A 6 -31.12 -42.81 -4.40
N LEU A 7 -31.27 -41.73 -3.63
CA LEU A 7 -30.36 -40.59 -3.65
C LEU A 7 -30.22 -40.08 -2.21
N GLU A 8 -29.11 -40.43 -1.58
CA GLU A 8 -28.51 -39.64 -0.49
C GLU A 8 -28.11 -38.29 -1.09
N ASN A 9 -28.50 -37.19 -0.45
CA ASN A 9 -27.82 -35.90 -0.60
C ASN A 9 -27.83 -35.24 0.78
N ASP A 10 -26.72 -35.48 1.49
CA ASP A 10 -26.24 -34.63 2.59
C ASP A 10 -25.86 -33.28 1.98
N ASP A 11 -26.79 -32.33 1.98
CA ASP A 11 -26.44 -30.91 1.79
C ASP A 11 -26.50 -30.24 3.17
N ASP A 12 -25.44 -30.52 3.95
CA ASP A 12 -25.04 -29.77 5.14
C ASP A 12 -24.70 -28.34 4.71
N TYR A 13 -25.68 -27.44 4.85
CA TYR A 13 -25.58 -26.03 4.51
C TYR A 13 -24.75 -25.31 5.58
N ASN A 14 -23.44 -25.57 5.60
CA ASN A 14 -22.50 -24.80 6.41
C ASN A 14 -22.12 -23.51 5.66
N ASP A 15 -22.97 -22.48 5.79
CA ASP A 15 -22.79 -21.14 5.24
C ASP A 15 -21.83 -20.28 6.09
N ASP A 16 -20.71 -20.88 6.50
CA ASP A 16 -19.57 -20.19 7.10
C ASP A 16 -18.40 -20.30 6.12
N LEU A 17 -18.53 -19.61 4.98
CA LEU A 17 -17.36 -19.26 4.18
C LEU A 17 -16.59 -18.19 4.97
N PRO A 18 -15.39 -18.48 5.51
CA PRO A 18 -14.55 -17.43 6.04
C PRO A 18 -14.28 -16.46 4.89
N PHE A 19 -14.66 -15.20 5.10
CA PHE A 19 -14.20 -14.07 4.30
C PHE A 19 -12.69 -14.02 4.43
N THR A 20 -11.97 -14.77 3.58
CA THR A 20 -10.54 -14.60 3.41
C THR A 20 -10.38 -13.29 2.68
N ALA A 21 -10.26 -12.21 3.45
CA ALA A 21 -9.73 -10.95 2.99
C ALA A 21 -8.43 -11.28 2.25
N ASP A 22 -8.41 -10.92 0.97
CA ASP A 22 -7.30 -11.10 0.05
C ASP A 22 -5.99 -10.72 0.76
N ASP A 23 -5.11 -11.71 0.94
CA ASP A 23 -3.85 -11.59 1.69
C ASP A 23 -2.90 -10.67 0.89
N SER A 24 -3.03 -9.37 1.13
CA SER A 24 -2.09 -8.38 0.64
C SER A 24 -0.73 -8.66 1.28
N THR A 25 0.09 -9.45 0.58
CA THR A 25 1.49 -9.82 0.87
C THR A 25 2.21 -8.79 1.75
N GLN A 26 2.04 -8.87 3.08
CA GLN A 26 2.59 -7.89 4.00
C GLN A 26 4.08 -8.16 4.12
N SER A 27 4.91 -7.31 3.51
CA SER A 27 6.37 -7.47 3.63
C SER A 27 6.84 -6.96 4.99
N TYR A 28 7.63 -7.78 5.70
CA TYR A 28 8.20 -7.41 7.00
C TYR A 28 9.69 -7.12 6.87
N LYS A 29 10.14 -6.08 7.58
CA LYS A 29 11.55 -5.75 7.71
C LYS A 29 11.97 -5.81 9.18
N ASN A 30 13.09 -6.47 9.44
CA ASN A 30 13.60 -6.71 10.79
C ASN A 30 14.94 -6.01 10.98
N TRP A 31 15.13 -5.44 12.15
CA TRP A 31 16.41 -4.86 12.58
C TRP A 31 16.71 -5.27 14.01
N THR A 32 17.98 -5.45 14.32
CA THR A 32 18.45 -5.50 15.71
C THR A 32 19.00 -4.14 16.07
N VAL A 33 18.53 -3.56 17.19
CA VAL A 33 18.98 -2.24 17.65
C VAL A 33 20.44 -2.33 18.07
N PRO A 34 21.37 -1.63 17.42
CA PRO A 34 22.76 -1.57 17.87
C PRO A 34 22.84 -0.83 19.21
N ASN A 35 23.79 -1.21 20.06
CA ASN A 35 24.00 -0.56 21.35
C ASN A 35 24.29 0.95 21.23
N GLU A 36 24.80 1.41 20.09
CA GLU A 36 25.03 2.83 19.76
C GLU A 36 23.74 3.65 19.68
N LEU A 37 22.59 2.98 19.47
CA LEU A 37 21.28 3.61 19.43
C LEU A 37 20.53 3.49 20.78
N ALA A 38 21.16 2.91 21.81
CA ALA A 38 20.60 2.86 23.15
C ALA A 38 20.32 4.27 23.70
N GLY A 39 19.23 4.40 24.45
CA GLY A 39 18.73 5.66 24.99
C GLY A 39 17.98 6.54 23.98
N LEU A 40 18.04 6.23 22.69
CA LEU A 40 17.21 6.90 21.68
C LEU A 40 15.76 6.43 21.77
N ARG A 41 14.87 7.31 21.31
CA ARG A 41 13.47 6.97 21.09
C ARG A 41 13.34 6.08 19.85
N LEU A 42 12.34 5.21 19.84
CA LEU A 42 12.06 4.30 18.73
C LEU A 42 11.96 5.03 17.39
N ASP A 43 11.23 6.15 17.33
CA ASP A 43 11.11 6.96 16.11
C ASP A 43 12.46 7.49 15.58
N ALA A 44 13.30 7.97 16.49
CA ALA A 44 14.63 8.48 16.16
C ALA A 44 15.62 7.37 15.77
N ALA A 45 15.53 6.20 16.41
CA ALA A 45 16.35 5.05 16.08
C ALA A 45 15.96 4.45 14.72
N LEU A 46 14.66 4.31 14.44
CA LEU A 46 14.18 3.83 13.14
C LEU A 46 14.57 4.76 11.99
N ALA A 47 14.53 6.07 12.20
CA ALA A 47 15.00 7.03 11.19
C ALA A 47 16.49 6.87 10.84
N LYS A 48 17.29 6.24 11.72
CA LYS A 48 18.70 5.90 11.45
C LYS A 48 18.87 4.50 10.86
N LEU A 49 18.07 3.53 11.32
CA LEU A 49 18.13 2.13 10.89
C LEU A 49 17.50 1.89 9.52
N ALA A 50 16.53 2.74 9.14
CA ALA A 50 15.73 2.59 7.94
C ALA A 50 15.64 3.93 7.18
N PRO A 51 16.78 4.48 6.71
CA PRO A 51 16.82 5.78 6.03
C PRO A 51 16.05 5.82 4.71
N GLU A 52 15.70 4.68 4.14
CA GLU A 52 14.85 4.55 2.96
C GLU A 52 13.39 4.95 3.19
N PHE A 53 12.93 5.04 4.45
CA PHE A 53 11.57 5.46 4.78
C PHE A 53 11.54 6.88 5.34
N SER A 54 10.50 7.63 4.98
CA SER A 54 10.28 8.96 5.55
C SER A 54 9.94 8.88 7.04
N ARG A 55 10.32 9.90 7.80
CA ARG A 55 10.02 9.99 9.25
C ARG A 55 8.53 9.95 9.55
N SER A 56 7.71 10.61 8.73
CA SER A 56 6.25 10.62 8.88
C SER A 56 5.68 9.22 8.73
N ARG A 57 6.15 8.45 7.74
CA ARG A 57 5.74 7.07 7.49
C ARG A 57 6.14 6.13 8.63
N LEU A 58 7.38 6.20 9.09
CA LEU A 58 7.82 5.42 10.26
C LEU A 58 6.98 5.76 11.50
N THR A 59 6.71 7.04 11.73
CA THR A 59 5.90 7.49 12.87
C THR A 59 4.44 7.02 12.78
N ALA A 60 3.84 7.04 11.58
CA ALA A 60 2.51 6.51 11.33
C ALA A 60 2.48 5.00 11.59
N GLY A 61 3.41 4.23 11.02
CA GLY A 61 3.50 2.79 11.23
C GLY A 61 3.65 2.38 12.70
N ILE A 62 4.40 3.15 13.50
CA ILE A 62 4.48 2.89 14.95
C ILE A 62 3.13 3.15 15.64
N LYS A 63 2.43 4.24 15.28
CA LYS A 63 1.13 4.59 15.87
C LYS A 63 0.03 3.58 15.49
N ASP A 64 0.10 3.08 14.26
CA ASP A 64 -0.86 2.14 13.70
C ASP A 64 -0.57 0.69 14.14
N GLY A 65 0.48 0.47 14.94
CA GLY A 65 0.84 -0.86 15.47
C GLY A 65 1.57 -1.76 14.47
N HIS A 66 1.95 -1.23 13.31
CA HIS A 66 2.73 -1.95 12.30
C HIS A 66 4.21 -2.12 12.68
N VAL A 67 4.66 -1.52 13.78
CA VAL A 67 6.02 -1.68 14.30
C VAL A 67 5.98 -2.28 15.69
N THR A 68 6.72 -3.37 15.89
CA THR A 68 6.89 -4.04 17.18
C THR A 68 8.34 -4.02 17.62
N VAL A 69 8.55 -3.99 18.94
CA VAL A 69 9.84 -4.13 19.62
C VAL A 69 9.74 -5.38 20.49
N ASN A 70 10.60 -6.36 20.24
CA ASN A 70 10.56 -7.69 20.87
C ASN A 70 9.16 -8.33 20.81
N GLY A 71 8.45 -8.16 19.69
CA GLY A 71 7.10 -8.69 19.48
C GLY A 71 5.97 -7.89 20.15
N SER A 72 6.26 -6.78 20.83
CA SER A 72 5.25 -5.91 21.46
C SER A 72 5.10 -4.58 20.74
N VAL A 73 3.87 -4.11 20.55
CA VAL A 73 3.60 -2.75 20.05
C VAL A 73 3.94 -1.73 21.15
N VAL A 74 4.73 -0.72 20.82
CA VAL A 74 5.20 0.30 21.76
C VAL A 74 5.01 1.71 21.16
N PRO A 75 4.84 2.75 22.00
CA PRO A 75 4.64 4.10 21.49
C PRO A 75 5.91 4.65 20.82
N PRO A 76 5.81 5.65 19.91
CA PRO A 76 6.98 6.24 19.23
C PRO A 76 8.04 6.82 20.17
N LYS A 77 7.61 7.24 21.37
CA LYS A 77 8.48 7.82 22.41
C LYS A 77 9.22 6.76 23.24
N TYR A 78 8.97 5.47 23.03
CA TYR A 78 9.61 4.39 23.76
C TYR A 78 11.13 4.48 23.62
N LYS A 79 11.85 4.44 24.75
CA LYS A 79 13.31 4.50 24.75
C LYS A 79 13.87 3.10 24.62
N LEU A 80 14.77 2.93 23.66
CA LEU A 80 15.46 1.68 23.42
C LEU A 80 16.64 1.53 24.38
N ILE A 81 17.01 0.29 24.69
CA ILE A 81 18.14 -0.07 25.55
C ILE A 81 19.34 -0.64 24.79
N GLY A 82 19.15 -1.00 23.50
CA GLY A 82 20.15 -1.71 22.70
C GLY A 82 19.94 -3.22 22.77
N GLY A 83 20.09 -3.90 21.63
CA GLY A 83 19.89 -5.33 21.48
C GLY A 83 18.45 -5.77 21.20
N GLU A 84 17.46 -4.88 21.26
CA GLU A 84 16.08 -5.25 20.93
C GLU A 84 15.90 -5.61 19.46
N ALA A 85 14.97 -6.52 19.19
CA ALA A 85 14.52 -6.84 17.84
C ALA A 85 13.35 -5.94 17.46
N ILE A 86 13.53 -5.12 16.43
CA ILE A 86 12.47 -4.33 15.81
C ILE A 86 11.95 -5.09 14.59
N GLN A 87 10.64 -5.25 14.49
CA GLN A 87 9.97 -5.72 13.28
C GLN A 87 8.98 -4.65 12.83
N ALA A 88 9.10 -4.22 11.57
CA ALA A 88 8.14 -3.32 10.94
C ALA A 88 7.46 -4.01 9.76
N ALA A 89 6.13 -4.00 9.76
CA ALA A 89 5.33 -4.32 8.60
C ALA A 89 5.40 -3.13 7.64
N ILE A 90 6.09 -3.31 6.52
CA ILE A 90 6.25 -2.28 5.50
C ILE A 90 5.01 -2.34 4.62
N GLN A 91 4.09 -1.40 4.86
CA GLN A 91 3.03 -1.13 3.90
C GLN A 91 3.66 -0.62 2.61
N GLN A 92 3.21 -1.10 1.45
CA GLN A 92 3.64 -0.52 0.17
C GLN A 92 3.30 0.97 0.13
N ASP A 93 4.16 1.75 -0.51
CA ASP A 93 3.87 3.17 -0.66
C ASP A 93 2.79 3.33 -1.72
N GLU A 94 1.61 3.80 -1.36
CA GLU A 94 0.54 4.06 -2.33
C GLU A 94 0.98 5.07 -3.39
N SER A 95 1.98 5.93 -3.09
CA SER A 95 2.56 6.81 -4.10
C SER A 95 3.24 6.05 -5.25
N GLN A 96 3.57 4.76 -5.08
CA GLN A 96 4.06 3.92 -6.18
C GLN A 96 2.96 3.64 -7.21
N LEU A 97 1.69 3.73 -6.80
CA LEU A 97 0.54 3.60 -7.71
C LEU A 97 0.35 4.84 -8.60
N ALA A 98 0.98 5.96 -8.25
CA ALA A 98 0.88 7.25 -8.94
C ALA A 98 1.13 7.16 -10.45
N PHE A 99 2.05 6.31 -10.87
CA PHE A 99 2.51 6.23 -12.26
C PHE A 99 2.06 4.96 -12.99
N ILE A 100 1.11 4.21 -12.40
CA ILE A 100 0.56 3.03 -13.07
C ILE A 100 -0.39 3.51 -14.17
N PRO A 101 -0.18 3.12 -15.45
CA PRO A 101 -1.11 3.43 -16.54
C PRO A 101 -2.49 2.82 -16.27
N GLN A 102 -3.55 3.62 -16.45
CA GLN A 102 -4.93 3.15 -16.29
C GLN A 102 -5.77 3.59 -17.47
N ALA A 103 -6.34 2.63 -18.21
CA ALA A 103 -7.22 2.94 -19.32
C ALA A 103 -8.49 3.64 -18.82
N MET A 104 -8.77 4.83 -19.35
CA MET A 104 -9.98 5.60 -19.08
C MET A 104 -10.41 6.38 -20.33
N SER A 105 -11.69 6.75 -20.39
CA SER A 105 -12.20 7.59 -21.47
C SER A 105 -11.65 9.01 -21.32
N LEU A 106 -10.90 9.48 -22.31
CA LEU A 106 -10.38 10.83 -22.39
C LEU A 106 -11.10 11.57 -23.53
N ASP A 107 -11.72 12.71 -23.21
CA ASP A 107 -12.36 13.57 -24.20
C ASP A 107 -11.30 14.48 -24.84
N ILE A 108 -10.59 13.96 -25.84
CA ILE A 108 -9.51 14.67 -26.54
C ILE A 108 -10.13 15.55 -27.63
N ILE A 109 -9.95 16.86 -27.51
CA ILE A 109 -10.50 17.86 -28.43
C ILE A 109 -9.49 18.32 -29.48
N TYR A 110 -8.20 18.13 -29.22
CA TYR A 110 -7.12 18.40 -30.17
C TYR A 110 -5.88 17.58 -29.82
N GLU A 111 -5.17 17.09 -30.83
CA GLU A 111 -3.91 16.37 -30.67
C GLU A 111 -3.01 16.59 -31.90
N ASP A 112 -1.74 16.87 -31.64
CA ASP A 112 -0.64 16.83 -32.60
C ASP A 112 0.65 16.29 -31.95
N ASP A 113 1.76 16.30 -32.70
CA ASP A 113 3.05 15.77 -32.24
C ASP A 113 3.64 16.52 -31.03
N SER A 114 3.12 17.70 -30.69
CA SER A 114 3.66 18.61 -29.66
C SER A 114 2.69 18.87 -28.50
N VAL A 115 1.37 18.84 -28.74
CA VAL A 115 0.38 19.16 -27.73
C VAL A 115 -0.88 18.30 -27.85
N LEU A 116 -1.41 17.93 -26.68
CA LEU A 116 -2.68 17.27 -26.52
C LEU A 116 -3.58 18.17 -25.65
N VAL A 117 -4.76 18.48 -26.16
CA VAL A 117 -5.79 19.25 -25.47
C VAL A 117 -6.99 18.35 -25.25
N LEU A 118 -7.40 18.24 -24.00
CA LEU A 118 -8.55 17.44 -23.60
C LEU A 118 -9.53 18.26 -22.76
N ASN A 119 -10.79 17.91 -22.84
CA ASN A 119 -11.85 18.43 -22.00
C ASN A 119 -11.98 17.57 -20.75
N LYS A 120 -11.37 18.02 -19.65
CA LYS A 120 -11.33 17.24 -18.42
C LYS A 120 -12.70 17.26 -17.73
N PRO A 121 -13.30 16.10 -17.41
CA PRO A 121 -14.54 16.09 -16.65
C PRO A 121 -14.37 16.70 -15.24
N ALA A 122 -15.46 17.26 -14.72
CA ALA A 122 -15.51 17.73 -13.34
C ALA A 122 -15.31 16.54 -12.37
N GLY A 123 -14.60 16.77 -11.27
CA GLY A 123 -14.31 15.73 -10.27
C GLY A 123 -13.11 14.83 -10.60
N LEU A 124 -12.61 14.79 -11.84
CA LEU A 124 -11.40 14.04 -12.16
C LEU A 124 -10.15 14.79 -11.68
N VAL A 125 -9.35 14.13 -10.84
CA VAL A 125 -8.06 14.65 -10.32
C VAL A 125 -7.02 14.64 -11.44
N VAL A 126 -6.23 15.71 -11.56
CA VAL A 126 -5.23 15.86 -12.63
C VAL A 126 -3.97 15.07 -12.33
N HIS A 127 -3.36 15.31 -11.17
CA HIS A 127 -2.12 14.69 -10.74
C HIS A 127 -2.32 13.90 -9.45
N PRO A 128 -1.63 12.74 -9.31
CA PRO A 128 -1.64 11.96 -8.08
C PRO A 128 -1.24 12.79 -6.87
N ALA A 129 -1.98 12.61 -5.77
CA ALA A 129 -1.71 13.26 -4.50
C ALA A 129 -2.18 12.37 -3.35
N ALA A 130 -1.87 12.75 -2.11
CA ALA A 130 -2.32 12.03 -0.93
C ALA A 130 -3.85 11.82 -0.96
N GLY A 131 -4.27 10.55 -0.86
CA GLY A 131 -5.68 10.14 -0.92
C GLY A 131 -6.26 9.97 -2.34
N ASN A 132 -5.52 10.35 -3.39
CA ASN A 132 -5.88 10.16 -4.80
C ASN A 132 -4.63 9.76 -5.59
N TRP A 133 -4.02 8.63 -5.25
CA TRP A 133 -2.79 8.15 -5.89
C TRP A 133 -3.03 7.47 -7.24
N GLN A 134 -4.27 7.11 -7.56
CA GLN A 134 -4.65 6.46 -8.80
C GLN A 134 -5.96 7.03 -9.32
N GLY A 135 -6.35 6.66 -10.53
CA GLY A 135 -7.57 7.13 -11.17
C GLY A 135 -7.49 8.59 -11.59
N THR A 136 -6.29 9.15 -11.69
CA THR A 136 -6.06 10.53 -12.10
C THR A 136 -5.91 10.65 -13.61
N LEU A 137 -5.98 11.87 -14.12
CA LEU A 137 -5.76 12.16 -15.54
C LEU A 137 -4.36 11.72 -15.99
N LEU A 138 -3.34 11.88 -15.14
CA LEU A 138 -1.99 11.38 -15.41
C LEU A 138 -1.99 9.87 -15.66
N ASN A 139 -2.73 9.07 -14.86
CA ASN A 139 -2.84 7.63 -15.07
C ASN A 139 -3.48 7.30 -16.43
N GLY A 140 -4.51 8.06 -16.81
CA GLY A 140 -5.16 7.97 -18.12
C GLY A 140 -4.22 8.30 -19.27
N LEU A 141 -3.48 9.39 -19.15
CA LEU A 141 -2.53 9.85 -20.15
C LEU A 141 -1.37 8.86 -20.34
N LEU A 142 -0.85 8.27 -19.26
CA LEU A 142 0.19 7.23 -19.36
C LEU A 142 -0.30 5.99 -20.10
N ALA A 143 -1.59 5.64 -19.99
CA ALA A 143 -2.17 4.52 -20.75
C ALA A 143 -2.45 4.88 -22.21
N TYR A 144 -2.86 6.12 -22.47
CA TYR A 144 -3.16 6.61 -23.82
C TYR A 144 -1.89 6.81 -24.65
N CYS A 145 -0.86 7.44 -24.08
CA CYS A 145 0.41 7.72 -24.73
C CYS A 145 1.57 7.29 -23.82
N PRO A 146 2.10 6.06 -24.00
CA PRO A 146 3.21 5.56 -23.19
C PRO A 146 4.49 6.41 -23.27
N ALA A 147 4.66 7.22 -24.31
CA ALA A 147 5.79 8.14 -24.43
C ALA A 147 5.79 9.22 -23.31
N LEU A 148 4.63 9.51 -22.71
CA LEU A 148 4.50 10.48 -21.63
C LEU A 148 5.21 10.06 -20.34
N THR A 149 5.58 8.78 -20.18
CA THR A 149 6.42 8.34 -19.05
C THR A 149 7.80 9.01 -19.03
N GLN A 150 8.27 9.55 -20.17
CA GLN A 150 9.57 10.20 -20.31
C GLN A 150 9.51 11.72 -20.13
N VAL A 151 8.31 12.29 -19.97
CA VAL A 151 8.12 13.71 -19.73
C VAL A 151 8.25 13.98 -18.22
N PRO A 152 9.11 14.92 -17.79
CA PRO A 152 9.44 15.15 -16.38
C PRO A 152 8.27 15.64 -15.53
#